data_AF-A1R2U7-F1
#
_entry.id   AF-A1R2U7-F1
#
_cell.length_a   1.000
_cell.length_b   1.000
_cell.length_c   1.000
_cell.angle_alpha   90.00
_cell.angle_beta   90.00
_cell.angle_gamma   90.00
#
_symmetry.space_group_name_H-M   'P 1'
#
loop_
_entity.id
_entity.type
_entity.pdbx_description
1 polymer ?
#
loop_
_entity_poly.entity_id
_entity_poly.type
_entity_poly.pdbx_seq_one_letter_code
_entity_poly.pdbx_strand_id
1 'polypeptide(L)'
;MTRFIQCVEPRRQKTSLTGDPGASSSRNNAAMHCSDMTSFRRKSLADCTFSRHPLLRKWQDTSYQAGWRFRADWFLPEVGTVVASLAKSAVIPGPTAKSLGAARARNGVGITETMADFRALFAAAGKNVDVEALQSLAEGWAEAMETAPPVSCTDVYTGLATQAHFRRRLHEISTFGSERPGTVVLAIISMAGPRNSLNHSWTLLARIGEAVNGQLDGTGAMAMYQNSAIHVLFPLSESNISRVIECKIAVEALGDGALSPARTKFYPLPSAAPATTTTAPRDSSCERQ
;
A
#
# COMPACT_ATOMS: atom_id res chain seq x y z
N MET A 1 5.10 -18.00 34.14
CA MET A 1 4.86 -19.22 33.36
C MET A 1 4.96 -18.87 31.89
N THR A 2 6.15 -19.06 31.32
CA THR A 2 6.53 -18.63 29.98
C THR A 2 6.91 -19.89 29.21
N ARG A 3 6.23 -20.20 28.10
CA ARG A 3 6.62 -21.31 27.23
C ARG A 3 7.40 -20.79 26.02
N PHE A 4 8.66 -21.20 25.99
CA PHE A 4 9.59 -21.17 24.87
C PHE A 4 9.04 -21.93 23.66
N ILE A 5 9.23 -21.39 22.45
CA ILE A 5 9.28 -22.19 21.22
C ILE A 5 10.64 -21.96 20.58
N GLN A 6 11.27 -23.08 20.26
CA GLN A 6 12.68 -23.30 19.95
C GLN A 6 12.91 -23.16 18.44
N CYS A 7 13.93 -22.40 18.03
CA CYS A 7 14.43 -22.38 16.66
C CYS A 7 14.99 -23.76 16.25
N VAL A 8 14.65 -24.23 15.06
CA VAL A 8 15.25 -25.39 14.41
C VAL A 8 16.00 -24.92 13.16
N GLU A 9 17.31 -25.14 13.17
CA GLU A 9 18.27 -24.81 12.11
C GLU A 9 18.41 -25.98 11.11
N PRO A 10 18.40 -25.78 9.78
CA PRO A 10 18.75 -26.85 8.84
C PRO A 10 20.26 -26.95 8.59
N ARG A 11 20.76 -28.17 8.74
CA ARG A 11 22.14 -28.65 8.57
C ARG A 11 22.73 -28.40 7.17
N ARG A 12 24.00 -27.98 7.15
CA ARG A 12 24.93 -28.13 6.02
C ARG A 12 25.19 -29.62 5.74
N GLN A 13 25.06 -30.04 4.48
CA GLN A 13 25.71 -31.26 3.98
C GLN A 13 26.83 -30.87 3.00
N LYS A 14 28.02 -31.39 3.29
CA LYS A 14 29.20 -31.40 2.42
C LYS A 14 29.11 -32.63 1.51
N THR A 15 29.35 -32.47 0.23
CA THR A 15 29.80 -33.56 -0.64
C THR A 15 31.06 -33.12 -1.37
N SER A 16 32.13 -33.84 -1.09
CA SER A 16 33.41 -33.82 -1.81
C SER A 16 33.42 -35.01 -2.75
N LEU A 17 33.76 -34.84 -4.03
CA LEU A 17 34.34 -35.90 -4.84
C LEU A 17 35.37 -35.31 -5.83
N THR A 18 36.52 -35.98 -5.81
CA THR A 18 37.80 -35.79 -6.49
C THR A 18 37.83 -36.38 -7.90
N GLY A 19 38.66 -35.82 -8.81
CA GLY A 19 39.12 -36.50 -10.02
C GLY A 19 39.64 -35.58 -11.15
N ASP A 20 40.96 -35.53 -11.33
CA ASP A 20 41.74 -34.98 -12.47
C ASP A 20 42.35 -36.20 -13.24
N PRO A 21 43.09 -36.14 -14.39
CA PRO A 21 43.37 -35.06 -15.37
C PRO A 21 43.40 -35.50 -16.88
N GLY A 22 43.60 -34.57 -17.83
CA GLY A 22 44.46 -34.80 -19.03
C GLY A 22 43.91 -34.68 -20.48
N ALA A 23 44.49 -33.72 -21.23
CA ALA A 23 44.81 -33.69 -22.68
C ALA A 23 43.81 -33.19 -23.78
N SER A 24 44.09 -31.95 -24.24
CA SER A 24 44.12 -31.38 -25.61
C SER A 24 43.38 -32.02 -26.82
N SER A 25 42.53 -31.24 -27.52
CA SER A 25 42.75 -30.76 -28.92
C SER A 25 41.47 -30.20 -29.59
N SER A 26 41.62 -29.02 -30.22
CA SER A 26 40.93 -28.43 -31.39
C SER A 26 39.39 -28.42 -31.58
N ARG A 27 38.92 -27.17 -31.80
CA ARG A 27 37.90 -26.69 -32.76
C ARG A 27 36.46 -27.19 -32.61
N ASN A 28 35.55 -26.27 -32.28
CA ASN A 28 34.65 -25.70 -33.30
C ASN A 28 33.77 -24.60 -32.70
N ASN A 29 33.64 -23.51 -33.48
CA ASN A 29 32.64 -22.48 -33.30
C ASN A 29 31.25 -23.09 -33.42
N ALA A 30 30.43 -22.95 -32.39
CA ALA A 30 28.98 -22.97 -32.50
C ALA A 30 28.42 -22.04 -31.44
N ALA A 31 28.07 -20.82 -31.88
CA ALA A 31 27.22 -19.92 -31.14
C ALA A 31 25.85 -20.59 -30.95
N MET A 32 25.46 -20.81 -29.70
CA MET A 32 24.06 -21.10 -29.38
C MET A 32 23.73 -20.51 -28.02
N HIS A 33 22.71 -19.65 -28.05
CA HIS A 33 22.08 -18.97 -26.93
C HIS A 33 21.85 -19.91 -25.74
N CYS A 34 22.38 -19.54 -24.58
CA CYS A 34 21.80 -19.90 -23.30
C CYS A 34 21.87 -18.66 -22.40
N SER A 35 20.91 -17.76 -22.61
CA SER A 35 20.55 -16.73 -21.65
C SER A 35 19.79 -17.43 -20.53
N ASP A 36 20.42 -17.72 -19.39
CA ASP A 36 19.80 -17.41 -18.10
C ASP A 36 20.70 -17.62 -16.88
N MET A 37 20.40 -16.83 -15.85
CA MET A 37 20.74 -17.02 -14.43
C MET A 37 22.21 -16.91 -14.01
N THR A 38 22.68 -15.68 -13.84
CA THR A 38 23.23 -15.19 -12.55
C THR A 38 23.41 -13.68 -12.63
N SER A 39 22.31 -12.95 -12.43
CA SER A 39 22.37 -11.52 -12.12
C SER A 39 22.86 -11.35 -10.68
N PHE A 40 24.15 -11.61 -10.45
CA PHE A 40 24.84 -11.00 -9.31
C PHE A 40 24.94 -9.52 -9.64
N ARG A 41 23.95 -8.75 -9.18
CA ARG A 41 23.96 -7.29 -9.19
C ARG A 41 25.27 -6.83 -8.54
N ARG A 42 26.30 -6.55 -9.34
CA ARG A 42 27.54 -5.92 -8.86
C ARG A 42 27.12 -4.57 -8.30
N LYS A 43 27.13 -4.45 -6.96
CA LYS A 43 27.02 -3.13 -6.32
C LYS A 43 28.11 -2.25 -6.90
N SER A 44 27.74 -1.02 -7.27
CA SER A 44 28.69 -0.07 -7.81
C SER A 44 29.84 0.12 -6.83
N LEU A 45 31.06 0.35 -7.34
CA LEU A 45 32.23 0.63 -6.51
C LEU A 45 31.99 1.89 -5.64
N ALA A 46 31.16 2.82 -6.13
CA ALA A 46 30.66 3.97 -5.37
C ALA A 46 29.78 3.55 -4.18
N ASP A 47 28.85 2.60 -4.35
CA ASP A 47 27.99 2.09 -3.26
C ASP A 47 28.81 1.38 -2.17
N CYS A 48 29.84 0.64 -2.58
CA CYS A 48 30.77 -0.06 -1.67
C CYS A 48 31.67 0.92 -0.90
N THR A 49 32.09 2.02 -1.54
CA THR A 49 32.92 3.07 -0.91
C THR A 49 32.07 3.92 0.04
N PHE A 50 30.82 4.20 -0.35
CA PHE A 50 29.86 4.94 0.46
C PHE A 50 29.50 4.18 1.75
N SER A 51 29.31 2.87 1.65
CA SER A 51 29.11 1.98 2.80
C SER A 51 30.27 2.00 3.83
N ARG A 52 31.43 2.59 3.48
CA ARG A 52 32.60 2.72 4.34
C ARG A 52 32.78 4.13 4.92
N HIS A 53 31.87 5.08 4.64
CA HIS A 53 31.99 6.43 5.18
C HIS A 53 31.92 6.41 6.72
N PRO A 54 32.89 6.96 7.46
CA PRO A 54 32.96 6.82 8.92
C PRO A 54 31.74 7.43 9.63
N LEU A 55 31.17 8.50 9.07
CA LEU A 55 29.93 9.09 9.59
C LEU A 55 28.72 8.15 9.43
N LEU A 56 28.66 7.37 8.34
CA LEU A 56 27.57 6.43 8.12
C LEU A 56 27.56 5.35 9.20
N ARG A 57 28.72 4.78 9.51
CA ARG A 57 28.85 3.77 10.57
C ARG A 57 28.50 4.36 11.94
N LYS A 58 29.03 5.54 12.27
CA LYS A 58 28.71 6.21 13.55
C LYS A 58 27.22 6.51 13.66
N TRP A 59 26.59 7.01 12.60
CA TRP A 59 25.16 7.25 12.57
C TRP A 59 24.39 5.95 12.80
N GLN A 60 24.70 4.88 12.05
CA GLN A 60 24.08 3.57 12.23
C GLN A 60 24.15 3.07 13.67
N ASP A 61 25.34 3.09 14.27
CA ASP A 61 25.56 2.66 15.65
C ASP A 61 24.75 3.53 16.62
N THR A 62 24.74 4.84 16.41
CA THR A 62 24.00 5.80 17.27
C THR A 62 22.50 5.60 17.15
N SER A 63 21.97 5.35 15.94
CA SER A 63 20.56 5.06 15.71
C SER A 63 20.12 3.76 16.37
N TYR A 64 20.98 2.73 16.36
CA TYR A 64 20.72 1.48 17.07
C TYR A 64 20.67 1.68 18.58
N GLN A 65 21.55 2.50 19.15
CA GLN A 65 21.49 2.86 20.57
C GLN A 65 20.27 3.74 20.91
N ALA A 66 19.81 4.55 19.95
CA ALA A 66 18.61 5.38 20.09
C ALA A 66 17.29 4.60 19.96
N GLY A 67 17.34 3.28 19.74
CA GLY A 67 16.16 2.41 19.74
C GLY A 67 15.59 2.05 18.36
N TRP A 68 16.39 2.19 17.29
CA TRP A 68 15.98 1.71 15.96
C TRP A 68 15.59 0.22 15.99
N ARG A 69 14.36 -0.10 15.55
CA ARG A 69 13.69 -1.38 15.82
C ARG A 69 14.23 -2.53 14.97
N PHE A 70 14.41 -2.30 13.67
CA PHE A 70 14.73 -3.35 12.70
C PHE A 70 16.00 -3.01 11.93
N ARG A 71 17.11 -3.66 12.28
CA ARG A 71 18.44 -3.33 11.73
C ARG A 71 18.53 -3.42 10.20
N ALA A 72 17.83 -4.39 9.61
CA ALA A 72 17.80 -4.60 8.16
C ALA A 72 17.19 -3.40 7.40
N ASP A 73 16.28 -2.68 8.04
CA ASP A 73 15.50 -1.61 7.40
C ASP A 73 16.17 -0.24 7.54
N TRP A 74 17.29 -0.17 8.26
CA TRP A 74 17.98 1.09 8.51
C TRP A 74 18.60 1.67 7.24
N PHE A 75 19.19 0.84 6.39
CA PHE A 75 19.94 1.32 5.23
C PHE A 75 19.03 1.55 4.03
N LEU A 76 18.92 2.81 3.61
CA LEU A 76 18.20 3.24 2.40
C LEU A 76 19.14 4.10 1.52
N PRO A 77 18.91 4.20 0.21
CA PRO A 77 19.71 5.06 -0.66
C PRO A 77 19.81 6.52 -0.18
N GLU A 78 18.74 7.05 0.39
CA GLU A 78 18.62 8.42 0.90
C GLU A 78 19.54 8.68 2.10
N VAL A 79 19.81 7.65 2.92
CA VAL A 79 20.80 7.71 4.02
C VAL A 79 22.15 8.11 3.44
N GLY A 80 22.49 7.58 2.26
CA GLY A 80 23.73 7.93 1.61
C GLY A 80 23.76 9.35 1.05
N THR A 81 22.68 9.80 0.43
CA THR A 81 22.57 11.18 -0.03
C THR A 81 22.70 12.17 1.13
N VAL A 82 22.09 11.88 2.28
CA VAL A 82 22.18 12.71 3.49
C VAL A 82 23.61 12.79 4.02
N VAL A 83 24.30 11.64 4.18
CA VAL A 83 25.68 11.62 4.67
C VAL A 83 26.63 12.32 3.68
N ALA A 84 26.42 12.16 2.36
CA ALA A 84 27.18 12.86 1.34
C ALA A 84 27.02 14.38 1.43
N SER A 85 25.78 14.86 1.61
CA SER A 85 25.49 16.30 1.76
C SER A 85 26.13 16.87 3.02
N LEU A 86 26.00 16.17 4.15
CA LEU A 86 26.56 16.62 5.42
C LEU A 86 28.10 16.64 5.41
N ALA A 87 28.73 15.70 4.70
CA ALA A 87 30.19 15.66 4.52
C ALA A 87 30.72 16.79 3.61
N LYS A 88 29.94 17.23 2.61
CA LYS A 88 30.36 18.26 1.65
C LYS A 88 30.10 19.69 2.14
N SER A 89 28.92 19.95 2.68
CA SER A 89 28.41 21.31 2.88
C SER A 89 28.09 21.64 4.33
N ALA A 90 28.41 20.74 5.27
CA ALA A 90 28.13 20.88 6.70
C ALA A 90 26.64 21.04 7.09
N VAL A 91 25.73 21.10 6.12
CA VAL A 91 24.28 21.30 6.21
C VAL A 91 23.60 20.26 5.33
N ILE A 92 22.38 19.84 5.72
CA ILE A 92 21.56 18.92 4.93
C ILE A 92 20.52 19.74 4.16
N PRO A 93 20.55 19.76 2.82
CA PRO A 93 19.53 20.46 2.04
C PRO A 93 18.13 19.94 2.35
N GLY A 94 17.14 20.83 2.49
CA GLY A 94 15.75 20.49 2.77
C GLY A 94 15.19 19.36 1.89
N PRO A 95 15.34 19.40 0.55
CA PRO A 95 14.90 18.31 -0.33
C PRO A 95 15.54 16.94 -0.02
N THR A 96 16.80 16.93 0.43
CA THR A 96 17.48 15.69 0.82
C THR A 96 16.91 15.12 2.12
N ALA A 97 16.66 15.97 3.12
CA ALA A 97 16.01 15.55 4.36
C ALA A 97 14.57 15.08 4.10
N LYS A 98 13.83 15.81 3.27
CA LYS A 98 12.48 15.45 2.83
C LYS A 98 12.42 14.08 2.17
N SER A 99 13.36 13.79 1.25
CA SER A 99 13.46 12.48 0.60
C SER A 99 13.68 11.34 1.60
N LEU A 100 14.55 11.54 2.60
CA LEU A 100 14.77 10.55 3.65
C LEU A 100 13.49 10.30 4.45
N GLY A 101 12.78 11.36 4.87
CA GLY A 101 11.53 11.24 5.62
C GLY A 101 10.48 10.45 4.86
N ALA A 102 10.32 10.75 3.57
CA ALA A 102 9.42 10.03 2.68
C ALA A 102 9.81 8.56 2.52
N ALA A 103 11.11 8.26 2.38
CA ALA A 103 11.60 6.89 2.28
C ALA A 103 11.34 6.10 3.57
N ARG A 104 11.51 6.72 4.74
CA ARG A 104 11.19 6.11 6.04
C ARG A 104 9.70 5.79 6.18
N ALA A 105 8.82 6.73 5.84
CA ALA A 105 7.37 6.54 5.84
C ALA A 105 6.95 5.36 4.94
N ARG A 106 7.45 5.30 3.70
CA ARG A 106 7.12 4.21 2.75
C ARG A 106 7.58 2.83 3.23
N ASN A 107 8.64 2.78 4.04
CA ASN A 107 9.12 1.55 4.68
C ASN A 107 8.42 1.26 6.03
N GLY A 108 7.36 2.00 6.38
CA GLY A 108 6.57 1.78 7.59
C GLY A 108 7.23 2.24 8.88
N VAL A 109 8.30 3.03 8.80
CA VAL A 109 8.96 3.59 9.99
C VAL A 109 8.14 4.77 10.51
N GLY A 110 7.76 4.74 11.77
CA GLY A 110 6.97 5.80 12.40
C GLY A 110 7.72 7.14 12.47
N ILE A 111 6.98 8.26 12.58
CA ILE A 111 7.58 9.59 12.64
C ILE A 111 8.52 9.76 13.85
N THR A 112 8.15 9.23 15.02
CA THR A 112 8.99 9.31 16.23
C THR A 112 10.34 8.63 16.04
N GLU A 113 10.35 7.42 15.47
CA GLU A 113 11.58 6.67 15.18
C GLU A 113 12.40 7.37 14.08
N THR A 114 11.73 7.90 13.05
CA THR A 114 12.36 8.68 11.98
C THR A 114 13.07 9.93 12.53
N MET A 115 12.43 10.69 13.41
CA MET A 115 13.04 11.87 14.04
C MET A 115 14.16 11.49 15.01
N ALA A 116 14.05 10.38 15.74
CA ALA A 116 15.10 9.89 16.61
C ALA A 116 16.35 9.46 15.82
N ASP A 117 16.17 8.75 14.70
CA ASP A 117 17.24 8.40 13.75
C ASP A 117 17.91 9.66 13.18
N PHE A 118 17.13 10.68 12.82
CA PHE A 118 17.69 11.93 12.31
C PHE A 118 18.46 12.71 13.37
N ARG A 119 18.02 12.69 14.63
CA ARG A 119 18.80 13.27 15.75
C ARG A 119 20.09 12.49 16.02
N ALA A 120 20.05 11.15 15.88
CA ALA A 120 21.23 10.30 16.01
C ALA A 120 22.30 10.63 14.96
N LEU A 121 21.92 11.07 13.75
CA LEU A 121 22.87 11.57 12.74
C LEU A 121 23.63 12.80 13.25
N PHE A 122 22.93 13.80 13.78
CA PHE A 122 23.57 15.01 14.28
C PHE A 122 24.46 14.72 15.50
N ALA A 123 24.02 13.84 16.40
CA ALA A 123 24.85 13.35 17.50
C ALA A 123 26.11 12.64 17.00
N ALA A 124 25.99 11.75 16.02
CA ALA A 124 27.12 11.06 15.40
C ALA A 124 28.10 12.01 14.66
N ALA A 125 27.58 13.11 14.13
CA ALA A 125 28.36 14.17 13.50
C ALA A 125 28.97 15.17 14.49
N GLY A 126 28.60 15.11 15.78
CA GLY A 126 29.00 16.09 16.80
C GLY A 126 28.43 17.49 16.53
N LYS A 127 27.23 17.57 15.97
CA LYS A 127 26.56 18.83 15.59
C LYS A 127 25.24 19.00 16.31
N ASN A 128 24.79 20.25 16.40
CA ASN A 128 23.41 20.55 16.79
C ASN A 128 22.44 20.13 15.69
N VAL A 129 21.22 19.77 16.09
CA VAL A 129 20.15 19.40 15.17
C VAL A 129 19.80 20.62 14.32
N ASP A 130 19.83 20.45 13.00
CA ASP A 130 19.31 21.42 12.05
C ASP A 130 17.78 21.34 12.03
N VAL A 131 17.14 22.38 12.56
CA VAL A 131 15.68 22.45 12.73
C VAL A 131 14.98 22.50 11.37
N GLU A 132 15.53 23.21 10.39
CA GLU A 132 14.94 23.33 9.05
C GLU A 132 15.00 22.00 8.30
N ALA A 133 16.12 21.27 8.43
CA ALA A 133 16.25 19.94 7.87
C ALA A 133 15.32 18.94 8.58
N LEU A 134 15.16 19.04 9.91
CA LEU A 134 14.24 18.19 10.68
C LEU A 134 12.77 18.46 10.30
N GLN A 135 12.40 19.72 10.06
CA GLN A 135 11.09 20.08 9.55
C GLN A 135 10.87 19.49 8.15
N SER A 136 11.82 19.69 7.24
CA SER A 136 11.75 19.12 5.88
C SER A 136 11.61 17.60 5.89
N LEU A 137 12.31 16.90 6.79
CA LEU A 137 12.18 15.46 7.03
C LEU A 137 10.74 15.10 7.45
N ALA A 138 10.17 15.81 8.42
CA ALA A 138 8.82 15.56 8.92
C ALA A 138 7.76 15.79 7.82
N GLU A 139 7.90 16.85 7.02
CA GLU A 139 7.04 17.13 5.87
C GLU A 139 7.07 15.98 4.85
N GLY A 140 8.27 15.51 4.48
CA GLY A 140 8.41 14.40 3.54
C GLY A 140 7.82 13.09 4.08
N TRP A 141 7.94 12.85 5.37
CA TRP A 141 7.28 11.72 6.02
C TRP A 141 5.76 11.83 5.94
N ALA A 142 5.20 13.00 6.26
CA ALA A 142 3.75 13.24 6.23
C ALA A 142 3.17 13.08 4.83
N GLU A 143 3.77 13.71 3.82
CA GLU A 143 3.33 13.60 2.41
C GLU A 143 3.35 12.15 1.90
N ALA A 144 4.36 11.37 2.30
CA ALA A 144 4.44 9.95 1.95
C ALA A 144 3.35 9.12 2.63
N MET A 145 2.97 9.46 3.86
CA MET A 145 1.87 8.77 4.56
C MET A 145 0.51 9.13 3.98
N GLU A 146 0.30 10.36 3.50
CA GLU A 146 -0.93 10.76 2.81
C GLU A 146 -1.16 9.98 1.51
N THR A 147 -0.07 9.54 0.87
CA THR A 147 -0.10 8.76 -0.37
C THR A 147 0.00 7.24 -0.14
N ALA A 148 0.23 6.81 1.10
CA ALA A 148 0.33 5.39 1.43
C ALA A 148 -1.03 4.69 1.28
N PRO A 149 -1.07 3.45 0.73
CA PRO A 149 -2.30 2.68 0.72
C PRO A 149 -2.84 2.51 2.15
N PRO A 150 -4.16 2.69 2.37
CA PRO A 150 -4.74 2.48 3.69
C PRO A 150 -4.46 1.05 4.19
N VAL A 151 -3.93 0.93 5.41
CA VAL A 151 -3.77 -0.37 6.11
C VAL A 151 -5.10 -0.87 6.68
N SER A 152 -6.13 -0.04 6.62
CA SER A 152 -7.50 -0.33 7.06
C SER A 152 -8.44 -0.54 5.87
N CYS A 153 -9.51 -1.30 6.09
CA CYS A 153 -10.64 -1.35 5.17
C CYS A 153 -11.55 -0.12 5.29
N THR A 154 -11.27 0.76 6.25
CA THR A 154 -12.02 1.98 6.56
C THR A 154 -11.18 3.22 6.27
N ASP A 155 -11.74 4.14 5.51
CA ASP A 155 -11.16 5.45 5.22
C ASP A 155 -11.19 6.33 6.48
N VAL A 156 -10.05 6.94 6.81
CA VAL A 156 -9.88 7.67 8.08
C VAL A 156 -10.63 9.01 8.11
N TYR A 157 -10.98 9.57 6.95
CA TYR A 157 -11.65 10.87 6.87
C TYR A 157 -13.17 10.75 6.94
N THR A 158 -13.72 9.68 6.37
CA THR A 158 -15.17 9.47 6.26
C THR A 158 -15.68 8.32 7.14
N GLY A 159 -14.81 7.42 7.60
CA GLY A 159 -15.27 6.19 8.26
C GLY A 159 -16.02 5.23 7.32
N LEU A 160 -16.03 5.49 6.01
CA LEU A 160 -16.58 4.61 4.98
C LEU A 160 -15.54 3.59 4.51
N ALA A 161 -15.89 2.68 3.60
CA ALA A 161 -14.93 1.73 3.06
C ALA A 161 -13.83 2.42 2.23
N THR A 162 -12.60 1.91 2.30
CA THR A 162 -11.52 2.34 1.42
C THR A 162 -11.79 1.89 -0.02
N GLN A 163 -11.23 2.63 -0.99
CA GLN A 163 -11.37 2.30 -2.41
C GLN A 163 -10.90 0.86 -2.71
N ALA A 164 -9.77 0.44 -2.13
CA ALA A 164 -9.24 -0.90 -2.31
C ALA A 164 -10.21 -1.99 -1.81
N HIS A 165 -10.78 -1.79 -0.61
CA HIS A 165 -11.75 -2.71 -0.03
C HIS A 165 -13.05 -2.77 -0.85
N PHE A 166 -13.59 -1.62 -1.24
CA PHE A 166 -14.81 -1.55 -2.05
C PHE A 166 -14.64 -2.19 -3.43
N ARG A 167 -13.51 -1.93 -4.12
CA ARG A 167 -13.21 -2.54 -5.43
C ARG A 167 -13.04 -4.04 -5.32
N ARG A 168 -12.39 -4.52 -4.25
CA ARG A 168 -12.27 -5.96 -3.98
C ARG A 168 -13.65 -6.59 -3.81
N ARG A 169 -14.52 -5.98 -3.02
CA ARG A 169 -15.89 -6.48 -2.82
C ARG A 169 -16.71 -6.49 -4.10
N LEU A 170 -16.60 -5.43 -4.91
CA LEU A 170 -17.25 -5.35 -6.21
C LEU A 170 -16.79 -6.48 -7.15
N HIS A 171 -15.48 -6.75 -7.19
CA HIS A 171 -14.90 -7.84 -7.99
C HIS A 171 -15.36 -9.22 -7.51
N GLU A 172 -15.47 -9.44 -6.20
CA GLU A 172 -15.97 -10.70 -5.63
C GLU A 172 -17.41 -10.96 -6.09
N ILE A 173 -18.28 -9.95 -5.96
CA ILE A 173 -19.69 -10.06 -6.38
C ILE A 173 -19.81 -10.29 -7.88
N SER A 174 -19.01 -9.59 -8.71
CA SER A 174 -19.06 -9.75 -10.16
C SER A 174 -18.52 -11.10 -10.65
N THR A 175 -17.59 -11.72 -9.90
CA THR A 175 -16.90 -12.94 -10.32
C THR A 175 -17.57 -14.21 -9.78
N PHE A 176 -17.91 -14.20 -8.49
CA PHE A 176 -18.40 -15.38 -7.77
C PHE A 176 -19.91 -15.31 -7.50
N GLY A 177 -20.56 -14.19 -7.86
CA GLY A 177 -21.90 -13.89 -7.39
C GLY A 177 -21.89 -13.44 -5.93
N SER A 178 -23.07 -13.06 -5.44
CA SER A 178 -23.26 -12.74 -4.03
C SER A 178 -23.54 -14.03 -3.25
N GLU A 179 -22.92 -14.20 -2.07
CA GLU A 179 -23.25 -15.29 -1.13
C GLU A 179 -24.72 -15.26 -0.69
N ARG A 180 -25.37 -14.09 -0.79
CA ARG A 180 -26.80 -13.92 -0.57
C ARG A 180 -27.54 -13.97 -1.90
N PRO A 181 -28.61 -14.79 -2.02
CA PRO A 181 -29.45 -14.79 -3.21
C PRO A 181 -30.10 -13.40 -3.37
N GLY A 182 -29.82 -12.74 -4.49
CA GLY A 182 -30.40 -11.43 -4.81
C GLY A 182 -29.52 -10.60 -5.76
N THR A 183 -30.17 -9.76 -6.56
CA THR A 183 -29.47 -8.78 -7.41
C THR A 183 -28.81 -7.73 -6.53
N VAL A 184 -27.51 -7.49 -6.73
CA VAL A 184 -26.79 -6.40 -6.06
C VAL A 184 -26.77 -5.18 -6.99
N VAL A 185 -26.90 -3.99 -6.43
CA VAL A 185 -26.89 -2.73 -7.17
C VAL A 185 -25.76 -1.83 -6.67
N LEU A 186 -25.10 -1.15 -7.60
CA LEU A 186 -24.20 -0.04 -7.33
C LEU A 186 -24.96 1.28 -7.57
N ALA A 187 -25.16 2.08 -6.53
CA ALA A 187 -25.58 3.46 -6.66
C ALA A 187 -24.39 4.41 -6.60
N ILE A 188 -24.40 5.46 -7.41
CA ILE A 188 -23.43 6.55 -7.37
C ILE A 188 -24.18 7.85 -7.10
N ILE A 189 -23.93 8.46 -5.95
CA ILE A 189 -24.45 9.78 -5.56
C ILE A 189 -23.33 10.80 -5.80
N SER A 190 -23.39 11.50 -6.94
CA SER A 190 -22.43 12.56 -7.28
C SER A 190 -22.89 13.90 -6.72
N MET A 191 -21.98 14.65 -6.11
CA MET A 191 -22.23 15.95 -5.47
C MET A 191 -21.41 17.05 -6.12
N ALA A 192 -21.74 18.30 -5.79
CA ALA A 192 -20.89 19.43 -6.15
C ALA A 192 -19.49 19.29 -5.51
N GLY A 193 -18.46 19.41 -6.35
CA GLY A 193 -17.08 19.42 -5.91
C GLY A 193 -16.70 20.70 -5.18
N PRO A 194 -15.59 20.68 -4.41
CA PRO A 194 -15.06 21.89 -3.79
C PRO A 194 -14.69 22.95 -4.83
N ARG A 195 -15.04 24.22 -4.58
CA ARG A 195 -14.79 25.32 -5.53
C ARG A 195 -13.32 25.78 -5.57
N ASN A 196 -12.65 25.73 -4.42
CA ASN A 196 -11.34 26.36 -4.21
C ASN A 196 -10.27 25.38 -3.72
N SER A 197 -10.56 24.09 -3.71
CA SER A 197 -9.64 23.05 -3.22
C SER A 197 -9.80 21.78 -4.04
N LEU A 198 -8.83 20.87 -3.93
CA LEU A 198 -8.93 19.56 -4.56
C LEU A 198 -9.87 18.62 -3.78
N ASN A 199 -10.01 18.84 -2.48
CA ASN A 199 -10.79 18.01 -1.55
C ASN A 199 -11.69 18.86 -0.66
N HIS A 200 -12.84 18.31 -0.24
CA HIS A 200 -13.65 18.90 0.83
C HIS A 200 -12.87 18.94 2.15
N SER A 201 -13.25 19.84 3.06
CA SER A 201 -12.63 19.92 4.38
C SER A 201 -12.85 18.63 5.18
N TRP A 202 -11.92 18.28 6.06
CA TRP A 202 -12.03 17.07 6.89
C TRP A 202 -13.31 17.03 7.72
N THR A 203 -13.74 18.16 8.27
CA THR A 203 -15.00 18.26 9.02
C THR A 203 -16.20 17.89 8.14
N LEU A 204 -16.21 18.30 6.88
CA LEU A 204 -17.28 17.94 5.95
C LEU A 204 -17.20 16.47 5.53
N LEU A 205 -16.00 15.94 5.30
CA LEU A 205 -15.80 14.50 5.01
C LEU A 205 -16.28 13.61 6.16
N ALA A 206 -15.97 13.96 7.40
CA ALA A 206 -16.44 13.25 8.58
C ALA A 206 -17.97 13.26 8.69
N ARG A 207 -18.60 14.43 8.45
CA ARG A 207 -20.07 14.57 8.45
C ARG A 207 -20.74 13.80 7.30
N ILE A 208 -20.13 13.78 6.11
CA ILE A 208 -20.60 12.93 5.00
C ILE A 208 -20.60 11.48 5.46
N GLY A 209 -19.49 11.03 6.03
CA GLY A 209 -19.32 9.71 6.61
C GLY A 209 -20.40 9.30 7.60
N GLU A 210 -20.62 10.17 8.60
CA GLU A 210 -21.65 10.00 9.63
C GLU A 210 -23.05 9.92 9.04
N ALA A 211 -23.41 10.84 8.14
CA ALA A 211 -24.71 10.86 7.49
C ALA A 211 -24.97 9.59 6.65
N VAL A 212 -23.96 9.14 5.90
CA VAL A 212 -24.06 7.92 5.07
C VAL A 212 -24.22 6.68 5.95
N ASN A 213 -23.36 6.51 6.96
CA ASN A 213 -23.44 5.36 7.87
C ASN A 213 -24.78 5.34 8.64
N GLY A 214 -25.28 6.50 9.09
CA GLY A 214 -26.57 6.59 9.79
C GLY A 214 -27.77 6.13 8.94
N GLN A 215 -27.72 6.28 7.61
CA GLN A 215 -28.80 5.82 6.72
C GLN A 215 -28.63 4.37 6.27
N LEU A 216 -27.39 3.87 6.20
CA LEU A 216 -27.08 2.56 5.65
C LEU A 216 -26.86 1.47 6.72
N ASP A 217 -26.79 1.83 8.00
CA ASP A 217 -26.60 0.85 9.07
C ASP A 217 -27.71 -0.22 9.07
N GLY A 218 -27.32 -1.47 9.31
CA GLY A 218 -28.22 -2.63 9.28
C GLY A 218 -28.74 -3.06 7.90
N THR A 219 -28.51 -2.29 6.82
CA THR A 219 -29.00 -2.64 5.46
C THR A 219 -28.16 -3.72 4.76
N GLY A 220 -26.94 -3.96 5.25
CA GLY A 220 -25.93 -4.76 4.56
C GLY A 220 -25.29 -4.06 3.36
N ALA A 221 -25.54 -2.76 3.17
CA ALA A 221 -24.86 -1.94 2.18
C ALA A 221 -23.42 -1.62 2.62
N MET A 222 -22.55 -1.41 1.63
CA MET A 222 -21.21 -0.87 1.81
C MET A 222 -21.10 0.43 1.01
N ALA A 223 -20.52 1.47 1.59
CA ALA A 223 -20.27 2.73 0.89
C ALA A 223 -18.80 3.09 0.87
N MET A 224 -18.35 3.77 -0.18
CA MET A 224 -17.05 4.46 -0.24
C MET A 224 -17.23 5.88 -0.77
N TYR A 225 -16.32 6.79 -0.41
CA TYR A 225 -16.27 8.15 -0.94
C TYR A 225 -15.07 8.33 -1.87
N GLN A 226 -15.30 8.88 -3.06
CA GLN A 226 -14.23 9.24 -3.99
C GLN A 226 -14.70 10.33 -4.96
N ASN A 227 -13.83 11.30 -5.28
CA ASN A 227 -14.05 12.31 -6.33
C ASN A 227 -15.40 13.04 -6.21
N SER A 228 -15.76 13.51 -5.02
CA SER A 228 -17.06 14.16 -4.76
C SER A 228 -18.27 13.27 -5.07
N ALA A 229 -18.12 11.95 -4.96
CA ALA A 229 -19.19 10.99 -5.12
C ALA A 229 -19.16 9.92 -4.02
N ILE A 230 -20.35 9.49 -3.62
CA ILE A 230 -20.54 8.34 -2.72
C ILE A 230 -20.97 7.16 -3.59
N HIS A 231 -20.22 6.07 -3.50
CA HIS A 231 -20.52 4.81 -4.17
C HIS A 231 -21.11 3.85 -3.15
N VAL A 232 -22.33 3.39 -3.37
CA VAL A 232 -23.06 2.50 -2.45
C VAL A 232 -23.34 1.18 -3.14
N LEU A 233 -22.86 0.09 -2.56
CA LEU A 233 -23.09 -1.28 -3.00
C LEU A 233 -24.09 -1.94 -2.05
N PHE A 234 -25.25 -2.37 -2.54
CA PHE A 234 -26.33 -2.85 -1.66
C PHE A 234 -27.18 -3.95 -2.31
N PRO A 235 -27.81 -4.84 -1.52
CA PRO A 235 -28.80 -5.79 -2.03
C PRO A 235 -30.05 -5.04 -2.53
N LEU A 236 -30.54 -5.38 -3.73
CA LEU A 236 -31.74 -4.76 -4.29
C LEU A 236 -32.97 -5.08 -3.42
N SER A 237 -33.55 -4.05 -2.83
CA SER A 237 -34.86 -4.07 -2.18
C SER A 237 -35.44 -2.66 -2.20
N GLU A 238 -36.76 -2.53 -2.13
CA GLU A 238 -37.41 -1.21 -2.06
C GLU A 238 -36.92 -0.42 -0.83
N SER A 239 -36.79 -1.09 0.31
CA SER A 239 -36.24 -0.49 1.53
C SER A 239 -34.83 0.07 1.30
N ASN A 240 -33.93 -0.68 0.67
CA ASN A 240 -32.57 -0.22 0.44
C ASN A 240 -32.50 0.90 -0.61
N ILE A 241 -33.35 0.89 -1.63
CA ILE A 241 -33.46 2.01 -2.57
C ILE A 241 -33.87 3.29 -1.82
N SER A 242 -34.89 3.21 -0.96
CA SER A 242 -35.33 4.34 -0.15
C SER A 242 -34.20 4.86 0.74
N ARG A 243 -33.44 3.98 1.41
CA ARG A 243 -32.27 4.39 2.21
C ARG A 243 -31.18 5.11 1.40
N VAL A 244 -30.94 4.69 0.16
CA VAL A 244 -29.98 5.38 -0.73
C VAL A 244 -30.49 6.78 -1.13
N ILE A 245 -31.79 6.95 -1.33
CA ILE A 245 -32.39 8.27 -1.59
C ILE A 245 -32.36 9.15 -0.32
N GLU A 246 -32.65 8.61 0.86
CA GLU A 246 -32.50 9.30 2.13
C GLU A 246 -31.05 9.75 2.37
N CYS A 247 -30.08 8.89 2.02
CA CYS A 247 -28.66 9.22 2.05
C CYS A 247 -28.34 10.43 1.17
N LYS A 248 -28.88 10.49 -0.06
CA LYS A 248 -28.72 11.67 -0.94
C LYS A 248 -29.24 12.94 -0.25
N ILE A 249 -30.45 12.89 0.30
CA ILE A 249 -31.10 14.05 0.96
C ILE A 249 -30.28 14.50 2.18
N ALA A 250 -29.86 13.56 3.03
CA ALA A 250 -29.07 13.84 4.22
C ALA A 250 -27.74 14.54 3.85
N VAL A 251 -27.11 14.08 2.78
CA VAL A 251 -25.84 14.66 2.30
C VAL A 251 -26.04 16.03 1.65
N GLU A 252 -27.11 16.25 0.88
CA GLU A 252 -27.45 17.58 0.34
C GLU A 252 -27.70 18.61 1.44
N ALA A 253 -28.19 18.20 2.61
CA ALA A 253 -28.43 19.07 3.76
C ALA A 253 -27.13 19.48 4.49
N LEU A 254 -25.98 18.87 4.17
CA LEU A 254 -24.71 19.21 4.81
C LEU A 254 -24.10 20.50 4.23
N GLY A 255 -23.29 21.17 5.05
CA GLY A 255 -22.48 22.32 4.61
C GLY A 255 -23.31 23.46 4.04
N ASP A 256 -24.47 23.74 4.62
CA ASP A 256 -25.42 24.78 4.19
C ASP A 256 -25.84 24.64 2.71
N GLY A 257 -25.92 23.40 2.21
CA GLY A 257 -26.28 23.11 0.83
C GLY A 257 -25.12 23.14 -0.16
N ALA A 258 -23.87 23.25 0.31
CA ALA A 258 -22.69 23.28 -0.55
C ALA A 258 -22.52 22.03 -1.43
N LEU A 259 -23.13 20.91 -1.05
CA LEU A 259 -23.09 19.65 -1.80
C LEU A 259 -24.24 19.51 -2.82
N SER A 260 -25.20 20.44 -2.81
CA SER A 260 -26.36 20.45 -3.68
C SER A 260 -26.05 21.06 -5.06
N PRO A 261 -26.66 20.55 -6.16
CA PRO A 261 -27.55 19.39 -6.20
C PRO A 261 -26.76 18.08 -6.34
N ALA A 262 -27.14 17.07 -5.57
CA ALA A 262 -26.66 15.72 -5.77
C ALA A 262 -27.46 15.00 -6.86
N ARG A 263 -26.81 14.07 -7.56
CA ARG A 263 -27.40 13.24 -8.63
C ARG A 263 -27.13 11.78 -8.30
N THR A 264 -28.17 10.94 -8.38
CA THR A 264 -28.05 9.50 -8.15
C THR A 264 -28.20 8.74 -9.45
N LYS A 265 -27.31 7.78 -9.70
CA LYS A 265 -27.41 6.79 -10.77
C LYS A 265 -27.32 5.39 -10.19
N PHE A 266 -28.12 4.46 -10.71
CA PHE A 266 -28.14 3.06 -10.28
C PHE A 266 -27.63 2.15 -11.39
N TYR A 267 -26.79 1.19 -11.03
CA TYR A 267 -26.16 0.23 -11.91
C TYR A 267 -26.39 -1.18 -11.34
N PRO A 268 -27.34 -1.95 -11.89
CA PRO A 268 -27.50 -3.35 -11.52
C PRO A 268 -26.24 -4.13 -11.85
N LEU A 269 -25.77 -4.97 -10.92
CA LEU A 269 -24.64 -5.85 -11.14
C LEU A 269 -25.12 -7.23 -11.60
N PRO A 270 -24.42 -7.88 -12.54
CA PRO A 270 -24.75 -9.23 -12.97
C PRO A 270 -24.67 -10.18 -11.77
N SER A 271 -25.74 -10.93 -11.52
CA SER A 271 -25.60 -12.15 -10.72
C SER A 271 -24.83 -13.15 -11.59
N ALA A 272 -23.74 -13.73 -11.09
CA ALA A 272 -23.10 -14.84 -11.77
C ALA A 272 -24.18 -15.88 -12.11
N ALA A 273 -24.37 -16.17 -13.40
CA ALA A 273 -25.26 -17.23 -13.81
C ALA A 273 -24.72 -18.54 -13.23
N PRO A 274 -25.56 -19.40 -12.62
CA PRO A 274 -25.10 -20.72 -12.25
C PRO A 274 -24.58 -21.39 -13.52
N ALA A 275 -23.33 -21.88 -13.47
CA ALA A 275 -22.77 -22.64 -14.57
C ALA A 275 -23.75 -23.75 -14.93
N THR A 276 -24.33 -23.69 -16.13
CA THR A 276 -25.17 -24.74 -16.66
C THR A 276 -24.27 -25.96 -16.83
N THR A 277 -24.27 -26.85 -15.84
CA THR A 277 -23.78 -28.21 -16.01
C THR A 277 -24.70 -28.86 -17.04
N THR A 278 -24.34 -28.74 -18.32
CA THR A 278 -24.89 -29.60 -19.37
C THR A 278 -24.44 -31.01 -19.03
N THR A 279 -25.28 -31.74 -18.31
CA THR A 279 -25.19 -33.19 -18.20
C THR A 279 -25.43 -33.73 -19.60
N ALA A 280 -24.34 -34.04 -20.32
CA ALA A 280 -24.43 -34.75 -21.57
C ALA A 280 -25.08 -36.13 -21.32
N PRO A 281 -26.08 -36.53 -22.12
CA PRO A 281 -26.65 -37.87 -22.00
C PRO A 281 -25.59 -38.90 -22.38
N ARG A 282 -25.35 -39.88 -21.50
CA ARG A 282 -24.60 -41.09 -21.82
C ARG A 282 -25.46 -41.92 -22.77
N ASP A 283 -25.22 -41.80 -24.07
CA ASP A 283 -25.75 -42.77 -25.03
C ASP A 283 -25.11 -44.14 -24.76
N SER A 284 -25.98 -45.05 -24.36
CA SER A 284 -25.73 -46.44 -24.10
C SER A 284 -26.52 -47.21 -25.15
N SER A 285 -25.86 -47.70 -26.20
CA SER A 285 -26.23 -48.89 -27.02
C SER A 285 -25.22 -49.00 -28.17
N CYS A 286 -24.37 -50.04 -28.24
CA CYS A 286 -24.63 -51.41 -28.72
C CYS A 286 -25.08 -51.49 -30.18
N GLU A 287 -24.18 -51.97 -31.06
CA GLU A 287 -24.32 -53.04 -32.08
C GLU A 287 -23.27 -52.80 -33.20
N ARG A 288 -22.27 -53.66 -33.40
CA ARG A 288 -22.29 -54.96 -34.11
C ARG A 288 -22.86 -54.88 -35.53
N GLN A 289 -21.99 -54.65 -36.53
CA GLN A 289 -21.54 -55.63 -37.54
C GLN A 289 -20.54 -54.98 -38.50
#